data_AF-A0A7C4ET90-F1
#
_entry.id   AF-A0A7C4ET90-F1
#
_cell.length_a   1.000
_cell.length_b   1.000
_cell.length_c   1.000
_cell.angle_alpha   90.00
_cell.angle_beta   90.00
_cell.angle_gamma   90.00
#
_symmetry.space_group_name_H-M   'P 1'
#
loop_
_entity.id
_entity.type
_entity.pdbx_description
1 polymer ?
#
loop_
_entity_poly.entity_id
_entity_poly.type
_entity_poly.pdbx_seq_one_letter_code
_entity_poly.pdbx_strand_id
1 'polypeptide(L)'
;MKPLIQQLHEEWIETKKVSLPDRLLPCQHGYNLLAWARELLAYYDQHGIVVRPFDDLPQFRLSADEEVTVTVQDLHRFIISDVSLIPLDVRRAVVAHAASRSSVHEAWERIAVLMLDYLHNLDEETMREELSWKFSPTAELLWAVTWFFMERENIKPPTMVRMVAQRFPYYHWASGANSQPFWEPEQGLCRWEWLAMDLYARWKRG
;
A
#
# COMPACT_ATOMS: atom_id res chain seq x y z
N MET A 1 8.09 -2.32 -27.98
CA MET A 1 6.95 -1.47 -27.55
C MET A 1 7.38 -0.76 -26.29
N LYS A 2 7.23 0.57 -26.19
CA LYS A 2 7.59 1.29 -24.95
C LYS A 2 6.65 0.85 -23.81
N PRO A 3 7.12 0.70 -22.56
CA PRO A 3 6.25 0.44 -21.43
C PRO A 3 5.22 1.54 -21.23
N LEU A 4 4.05 1.19 -20.71
CA LEU A 4 2.95 2.14 -20.51
C LEU A 4 3.37 3.32 -19.64
N ILE A 5 4.02 3.07 -18.49
CA ILE A 5 4.49 4.14 -17.58
C ILE A 5 5.39 5.16 -18.29
N GLN A 6 6.30 4.69 -19.16
CA GLN A 6 7.15 5.58 -19.95
C GLN A 6 6.34 6.41 -20.95
N GLN A 7 5.37 5.79 -21.64
CA GLN A 7 4.50 6.48 -22.59
C GLN A 7 3.67 7.58 -21.91
N LEU A 8 3.03 7.25 -20.78
CA LEU A 8 2.21 8.20 -20.02
C LEU A 8 3.03 9.40 -19.53
N HIS A 9 4.27 9.15 -19.11
CA HIS A 9 5.18 10.21 -18.66
C HIS A 9 5.64 11.12 -19.80
N GLU A 10 6.06 10.56 -20.93
CA GLU A 10 6.45 11.32 -22.12
C GLU A 10 5.28 12.19 -22.63
N GLU A 11 4.08 11.61 -22.76
CA GLU A 11 2.87 12.33 -23.20
C GLU A 11 2.48 13.46 -22.24
N TRP A 12 2.60 13.22 -20.92
CA TRP A 12 2.32 14.24 -19.92
C TRP A 12 3.29 15.41 -19.98
N ILE A 13 4.59 15.15 -20.12
CA ILE A 13 5.61 16.20 -20.24
C ILE A 13 5.28 17.07 -21.46
N GLU A 14 4.96 16.46 -22.59
CA GLU A 14 4.73 17.14 -23.86
C GLU A 14 3.42 17.92 -23.88
N THR A 15 2.33 17.33 -23.39
CA THR A 15 0.97 17.85 -23.65
C THR A 15 0.21 18.32 -22.42
N LYS A 16 0.69 17.97 -21.21
CA LYS A 16 -0.05 18.14 -19.93
C LYS A 16 -1.44 17.48 -19.95
N LYS A 17 -1.63 16.50 -20.82
CA LYS A 17 -2.82 15.66 -20.94
C LYS A 17 -2.36 14.23 -21.20
N VAL A 18 -3.12 13.26 -20.74
CA VAL A 18 -2.83 11.85 -21.01
C VAL A 18 -4.15 11.11 -21.09
N SER A 19 -4.31 10.26 -22.10
CA SER A 19 -5.41 9.31 -22.15
C SER A 19 -5.03 8.04 -21.39
N LEU A 20 -5.71 7.79 -20.27
CA LEU A 20 -5.50 6.57 -19.49
C LEU A 20 -6.28 5.40 -20.11
N PRO A 21 -5.68 4.20 -20.24
CA PRO A 21 -6.44 3.00 -20.53
C PRO A 21 -7.50 2.73 -19.46
N ASP A 22 -8.64 2.16 -19.86
CA ASP A 22 -9.79 1.93 -18.95
C ASP A 22 -9.42 1.23 -17.64
N ARG A 23 -8.51 0.25 -17.71
CA ARG A 23 -8.02 -0.51 -16.55
C ARG A 23 -7.23 0.32 -15.52
N LEU A 24 -6.77 1.51 -15.89
CA LEU A 24 -6.03 2.43 -15.02
C LEU A 24 -6.86 3.65 -14.61
N LEU A 25 -8.11 3.76 -15.08
CA LEU A 25 -9.00 4.82 -14.64
C LEU A 25 -9.30 4.70 -13.14
N PRO A 26 -9.57 5.83 -12.46
CA PRO A 26 -9.96 5.81 -11.05
C PRO A 26 -11.22 4.95 -10.84
N CYS A 27 -11.23 4.13 -9.80
CA CYS A 27 -12.40 3.36 -9.43
C CYS A 27 -13.49 4.27 -8.85
N GLN A 28 -14.77 4.01 -9.17
CA GLN A 28 -15.91 4.72 -8.57
C GLN A 28 -16.03 4.46 -7.06
N HIS A 29 -15.55 3.31 -6.60
CA HIS A 29 -15.49 2.92 -5.19
C HIS A 29 -14.12 2.31 -4.90
N GLY A 30 -13.49 2.69 -3.78
CA GLY A 30 -12.16 2.21 -3.40
C GLY A 30 -11.04 2.82 -4.25
N TYR A 31 -9.97 2.07 -4.44
CA TYR A 31 -8.78 2.49 -5.20
C TYR A 31 -8.53 1.57 -6.39
N ASN A 32 -7.74 2.06 -7.34
CA ASN A 32 -7.13 1.24 -8.39
C ASN A 32 -5.63 0.99 -8.08
N LEU A 33 -5.28 0.65 -6.85
CA LEU A 33 -3.89 0.42 -6.43
C LEU A 33 -3.30 -0.80 -7.12
N LEU A 34 -4.06 -1.89 -7.30
CA LEU A 34 -3.53 -3.14 -7.84
C LEU A 34 -3.05 -2.96 -9.28
N ALA A 35 -3.85 -2.31 -10.13
CA ALA A 35 -3.47 -2.13 -11.53
C ALA A 35 -2.26 -1.21 -11.63
N TRP A 36 -2.27 -0.08 -10.92
CA TRP A 36 -1.14 0.85 -10.92
C TRP A 36 0.13 0.25 -10.33
N ALA A 37 0.06 -0.47 -9.21
CA ALA A 37 1.22 -1.12 -8.61
C ALA A 37 1.84 -2.16 -9.55
N ARG A 38 1.01 -2.95 -10.25
CA ARG A 38 1.50 -3.93 -11.25
C ARG A 38 2.21 -3.26 -12.41
N GLU A 39 1.69 -2.15 -12.93
CA GLU A 39 2.35 -1.40 -14.02
C GLU A 39 3.68 -0.79 -13.57
N LEU A 40 3.71 -0.19 -12.38
CA LEU A 40 4.93 0.39 -11.80
C LEU A 40 5.99 -0.70 -11.56
N LEU A 41 5.62 -1.82 -10.93
CA LEU A 41 6.53 -2.94 -10.69
C LEU A 41 7.08 -3.54 -11.99
N ALA A 42 6.21 -3.78 -12.99
CA ALA A 42 6.65 -4.29 -14.29
C ALA A 42 7.62 -3.33 -14.97
N TYR A 43 7.38 -2.01 -14.86
CA TYR A 43 8.30 -1.01 -15.36
C TYR A 43 9.67 -1.08 -14.66
N TYR A 44 9.69 -1.14 -13.32
CA TYR A 44 10.95 -1.22 -12.57
C TYR A 44 11.73 -2.51 -12.82
N ASP A 45 11.04 -3.63 -13.02
CA ASP A 45 11.68 -4.91 -13.31
C ASP A 45 12.35 -4.90 -14.69
N GLN A 46 11.76 -4.20 -15.67
CA GLN A 46 12.31 -4.12 -17.02
C GLN A 46 13.39 -3.04 -17.18
N HIS A 47 13.25 -1.90 -16.48
CA HIS A 47 14.07 -0.71 -16.72
C HIS A 47 14.94 -0.28 -15.52
N GLY A 48 14.81 -0.98 -14.39
CA GLY A 48 15.41 -0.57 -13.12
C GLY A 48 14.67 0.61 -12.49
N ILE A 49 15.09 0.96 -11.28
CA ILE A 49 14.58 2.15 -10.59
C ILE A 49 15.40 3.34 -11.08
N VAL A 50 14.78 4.21 -11.86
CA VAL A 50 15.41 5.45 -12.28
C VAL A 50 14.92 6.56 -11.35
N VAL A 51 15.79 7.04 -10.46
CA VAL A 51 15.47 7.98 -9.37
C VAL A 51 15.13 9.40 -9.88
N ARG A 52 15.11 9.66 -11.20
CA ARG A 52 15.04 11.03 -11.75
C ARG A 52 14.05 11.33 -12.89
N PRO A 53 13.48 10.37 -13.63
CA PRO A 53 12.44 10.69 -14.61
C PRO A 53 11.05 10.87 -13.97
N PHE A 54 10.74 10.15 -12.88
CA PHE A 54 9.36 10.02 -12.39
C PHE A 54 9.03 10.83 -11.13
N ASP A 55 9.87 11.78 -10.75
CA ASP A 55 9.49 12.80 -9.76
C ASP A 55 8.20 13.55 -10.19
N ASP A 56 7.91 13.53 -11.50
CA ASP A 56 6.78 14.19 -12.16
C ASP A 56 5.79 13.21 -12.83
N LEU A 57 5.58 11.98 -12.30
CA LEU A 57 4.40 11.25 -12.76
C LEU A 57 3.15 12.13 -12.52
N PRO A 58 2.18 12.10 -13.43
CA PRO A 58 1.01 12.94 -13.27
C PRO A 58 0.30 12.50 -11.99
N GLN A 59 -0.25 13.45 -11.22
CA GLN A 59 -1.00 13.18 -9.99
C GLN A 59 -2.39 12.59 -10.30
N PHE A 60 -2.43 11.51 -11.10
CA PHE A 60 -3.66 10.79 -11.41
C PHE A 60 -4.20 10.20 -10.12
N ARG A 61 -5.46 10.52 -9.81
CA ARG A 61 -6.16 9.96 -8.67
C ARG A 61 -6.35 8.46 -8.85
N LEU A 62 -6.26 7.72 -7.76
CA LEU A 62 -6.55 6.29 -7.74
C LEU A 62 -8.04 6.01 -7.48
N SER A 63 -8.79 7.01 -7.02
CA SER A 63 -10.23 6.95 -6.76
C SER A 63 -10.96 8.09 -7.43
N ALA A 64 -12.20 7.86 -7.84
CA ALA A 64 -13.13 8.91 -8.27
C ALA A 64 -13.80 9.62 -7.08
N ASP A 65 -13.67 9.07 -5.87
CA ASP A 65 -14.16 9.70 -4.64
C ASP A 65 -13.39 10.99 -4.36
N GLU A 66 -14.10 12.11 -4.20
CA GLU A 66 -13.49 13.43 -4.00
C GLU A 66 -12.78 13.57 -2.65
N GLU A 67 -13.20 12.80 -1.64
CA GLU A 67 -12.58 12.78 -0.31
C GLU A 67 -11.27 11.99 -0.30
N VAL A 68 -11.04 11.17 -1.34
CA VAL A 68 -9.84 10.35 -1.50
C VAL A 68 -8.84 11.05 -2.41
N THR A 69 -7.73 11.49 -1.81
CA THR A 69 -6.71 12.30 -2.51
C THR A 69 -5.50 11.50 -2.99
N VAL A 70 -5.46 10.18 -2.77
CA VAL A 70 -4.30 9.35 -3.12
C VAL A 70 -4.11 9.29 -4.63
N THR A 71 -2.86 9.47 -5.05
CA THR A 71 -2.45 9.50 -6.45
C THR A 71 -1.45 8.42 -6.79
N VAL A 72 -1.24 8.19 -8.10
CA VAL A 72 -0.14 7.34 -8.57
C VAL A 72 1.23 7.86 -8.14
N GLN A 73 1.40 9.18 -7.97
CA GLN A 73 2.65 9.77 -7.49
C GLN A 73 2.95 9.32 -6.05
N ASP A 74 1.93 9.21 -5.20
CA ASP A 74 2.08 8.75 -3.82
C ASP A 74 2.48 7.28 -3.79
N LEU A 75 1.84 6.44 -4.61
CA LEU A 75 2.21 5.03 -4.75
C LEU A 75 3.63 4.85 -5.31
N HIS A 76 4.00 5.63 -6.33
CA HIS A 76 5.35 5.64 -6.89
C HIS A 76 6.39 5.99 -5.82
N ARG A 77 6.20 7.11 -5.13
CA ARG A 77 7.08 7.56 -4.04
C ARG A 77 7.17 6.53 -2.93
N PHE A 78 6.05 5.93 -2.53
CA PHE A 78 6.08 4.85 -1.55
C PHE A 78 6.97 3.72 -2.04
N ILE A 79 6.80 3.22 -3.26
CA ILE A 79 7.59 2.07 -3.73
C ILE A 79 9.09 2.37 -3.84
N ILE A 80 9.47 3.59 -4.25
CA ILE A 80 10.86 3.91 -4.63
C ILE A 80 11.62 4.86 -3.70
N SER A 81 10.96 5.49 -2.71
CA SER A 81 11.62 6.49 -1.86
C SER A 81 12.69 5.87 -0.96
N ASP A 82 13.89 6.44 -1.03
CA ASP A 82 15.04 6.18 -0.18
C ASP A 82 14.97 6.91 1.17
N VAL A 83 14.05 7.86 1.33
CA VAL A 83 13.82 8.68 2.55
C VAL A 83 12.88 8.00 3.56
N SER A 84 12.56 6.73 3.37
CA SER A 84 11.81 5.95 4.36
C SER A 84 12.78 5.05 5.13
N LEU A 85 12.52 4.90 6.43
CA LEU A 85 13.31 4.06 7.32
C LEU A 85 13.22 2.55 6.98
N ILE A 86 12.32 2.21 6.06
CA ILE A 86 12.08 0.86 5.58
C ILE A 86 13.01 0.58 4.39
N PRO A 87 13.79 -0.52 4.40
CA PRO A 87 14.61 -0.90 3.26
C PRO A 87 13.81 -0.98 1.96
N LEU A 88 14.37 -0.44 0.87
CA LEU A 88 13.72 -0.32 -0.44
C LEU A 88 13.33 -1.69 -1.03
N ASP A 89 14.20 -2.68 -0.87
CA ASP A 89 14.01 -4.07 -1.29
C ASP A 89 12.85 -4.73 -0.54
N VAL A 90 12.78 -4.58 0.79
CA VAL A 90 11.66 -5.07 1.61
C VAL A 90 10.36 -4.47 1.13
N ARG A 91 10.30 -3.16 0.96
CA ARG A 91 9.07 -2.45 0.56
C ARG A 91 8.58 -2.86 -0.82
N ARG A 92 9.49 -2.97 -1.79
CA ARG A 92 9.16 -3.46 -3.14
C ARG A 92 8.62 -4.89 -3.09
N ALA A 93 9.26 -5.77 -2.32
CA ALA A 93 8.82 -7.14 -2.19
C ALA A 93 7.43 -7.24 -1.54
N VAL A 94 7.18 -6.44 -0.50
CA VAL A 94 5.85 -6.36 0.14
C VAL A 94 4.79 -5.91 -0.88
N VAL A 95 5.04 -4.83 -1.63
CA VAL A 95 4.09 -4.35 -2.66
C VAL A 95 3.90 -5.40 -3.75
N ALA A 96 4.95 -6.08 -4.18
CA ALA A 96 4.87 -7.13 -5.20
C ALA A 96 3.99 -8.31 -4.75
N HIS A 97 4.14 -8.77 -3.51
CA HIS A 97 3.28 -9.83 -2.96
C HIS A 97 1.84 -9.35 -2.73
N ALA A 98 1.67 -8.13 -2.21
CA ALA A 98 0.35 -7.55 -1.95
C ALA A 98 -0.46 -7.38 -3.25
N ALA A 99 0.22 -6.95 -4.33
CA ALA A 99 -0.36 -6.77 -5.67
C ALA A 99 -0.38 -8.04 -6.52
N SER A 100 0.11 -9.18 -6.02
CA SER A 100 0.15 -10.43 -6.77
C SER A 100 -1.25 -10.97 -7.10
N ARG A 101 -1.30 -12.05 -7.91
CA ARG A 101 -2.55 -12.73 -8.29
C ARG A 101 -2.91 -13.91 -7.37
N SER A 102 -2.14 -14.16 -6.30
CA SER A 102 -2.44 -15.23 -5.35
C SER A 102 -3.71 -14.93 -4.55
N SER A 103 -4.07 -15.77 -3.59
CA SER A 103 -5.06 -15.42 -2.55
C SER A 103 -4.49 -14.40 -1.55
N VAL A 104 -5.37 -13.70 -0.81
CA VAL A 104 -4.94 -12.71 0.21
C VAL A 104 -4.13 -13.41 1.30
N HIS A 105 -4.58 -14.59 1.73
CA HIS A 105 -3.87 -15.42 2.69
C HIS A 105 -2.45 -15.78 2.21
N GLU A 106 -2.29 -16.32 1.00
CA GLU A 106 -0.96 -16.67 0.47
C GLU A 106 -0.06 -15.43 0.29
N ALA A 107 -0.64 -14.29 -0.07
CA ALA A 107 0.12 -13.04 -0.16
C ALA A 107 0.62 -12.61 1.23
N TRP A 108 -0.24 -12.71 2.25
CA TRP A 108 0.13 -12.39 3.63
C TRP A 108 1.22 -13.31 4.16
N GLU A 109 1.13 -14.63 3.93
CA GLU A 109 2.17 -15.57 4.38
C GLU A 109 3.55 -15.19 3.84
N ARG A 110 3.63 -14.75 2.59
CA ARG A 110 4.90 -14.29 1.98
C ARG A 110 5.36 -12.94 2.56
N ILE A 111 4.44 -12.01 2.74
CA ILE A 111 4.72 -10.68 3.31
C ILE A 111 5.20 -10.82 4.76
N ALA A 112 4.53 -11.62 5.57
CA ALA A 112 4.85 -11.83 6.97
C ALA A 112 6.30 -12.34 7.13
N VAL A 113 6.73 -13.31 6.30
CA VAL A 113 8.12 -13.79 6.30
C VAL A 113 9.10 -12.66 6.03
N LEU A 114 8.87 -11.86 4.99
CA LEU A 114 9.74 -10.71 4.66
C LEU A 114 9.80 -9.67 5.80
N MET A 115 8.67 -9.42 6.44
CA MET A 115 8.59 -8.48 7.55
C MET A 115 9.27 -9.03 8.80
N LEU A 116 9.15 -10.32 9.09
CA LEU A 116 9.87 -10.96 10.19
C LEU A 116 11.39 -10.92 9.98
N ASP A 117 11.85 -11.19 8.75
CA ASP A 117 13.26 -11.05 8.39
C ASP A 117 13.75 -9.62 8.56
N TYR A 118 12.92 -8.61 8.27
CA TYR A 118 13.25 -7.20 8.54
C TYR A 118 13.32 -6.89 10.05
N LEU A 119 12.45 -7.49 10.86
CA LEU A 119 12.28 -7.21 12.30
C LEU A 119 13.12 -8.12 13.22
N HIS A 120 13.86 -9.09 12.67
CA HIS A 120 14.47 -10.18 13.47
C HIS A 120 15.43 -9.73 14.57
N ASN A 121 16.11 -8.58 14.41
CA ASN A 121 17.10 -8.08 15.36
C ASN A 121 16.54 -7.09 16.38
N LEU A 122 15.24 -6.77 16.31
CA LEU A 122 14.63 -5.85 17.28
C LEU A 122 14.46 -6.54 18.63
N ASP A 123 14.63 -5.79 19.72
CA ASP A 123 14.22 -6.26 21.04
C ASP A 123 12.68 -6.17 21.22
N GLU A 124 12.17 -6.77 22.29
CA GLU A 124 10.72 -6.84 22.54
C GLU A 124 10.08 -5.46 22.75
N GLU A 125 10.81 -4.50 23.31
CA GLU A 125 10.30 -3.14 23.54
C GLU A 125 10.14 -2.42 22.19
N THR A 126 11.20 -2.40 21.39
CA THR A 126 11.22 -1.80 20.05
C THR A 126 10.19 -2.45 19.13
N MET A 127 10.05 -3.78 19.19
CA MET A 127 9.05 -4.51 18.41
C MET A 127 7.61 -4.10 18.78
N ARG A 128 7.33 -3.92 20.08
CA ARG A 128 6.02 -3.43 20.53
C ARG A 128 5.79 -1.99 20.08
N GLU A 129 6.81 -1.12 20.12
CA GLU A 129 6.69 0.25 19.63
C GLU A 129 6.38 0.28 18.13
N GLU A 130 7.13 -0.46 17.32
CA GLU A 130 6.94 -0.58 15.87
C GLU A 130 5.53 -1.09 15.51
N LEU A 131 4.96 -2.02 16.29
CA LEU A 131 3.65 -2.61 15.98
C LEU A 131 2.46 -1.93 16.66
N SER A 132 2.68 -1.09 17.67
CA SER A 132 1.62 -0.34 18.36
C SER A 132 1.50 1.10 17.89
N TRP A 133 2.59 1.70 17.40
CA TRP A 133 2.58 3.07 16.91
C TRP A 133 2.20 3.11 15.44
N LYS A 134 0.99 3.59 15.15
CA LYS A 134 0.43 3.72 13.78
C LYS A 134 1.25 4.52 12.75
N PHE A 135 2.27 5.26 13.20
CA PHE A 135 3.16 6.04 12.33
C PHE A 135 4.59 5.51 12.30
N SER A 136 4.82 4.33 12.88
CA SER A 136 6.10 3.64 12.74
C SER A 136 6.33 3.25 11.28
N PRO A 137 7.61 3.02 10.89
CA PRO A 137 7.94 2.43 9.60
C PRO A 137 7.17 1.11 9.36
N THR A 138 7.12 0.23 10.35
CA THR A 138 6.42 -1.06 10.20
C THR A 138 4.92 -0.86 9.98
N ALA A 139 4.30 0.07 10.71
CA ALA A 139 2.89 0.38 10.53
C ALA A 139 2.59 0.93 9.13
N GLU A 140 3.49 1.73 8.54
CA GLU A 140 3.35 2.22 7.16
C GLU A 140 3.22 1.06 6.15
N LEU A 141 4.05 0.01 6.28
CA LEU A 141 3.94 -1.20 5.45
C LEU A 141 2.61 -1.92 5.67
N LEU A 142 2.22 -2.13 6.93
CA LEU A 142 0.98 -2.82 7.26
C LEU A 142 -0.26 -2.07 6.74
N TRP A 143 -0.23 -0.74 6.75
CA TRP A 143 -1.27 0.08 6.13
C TRP A 143 -1.32 -0.12 4.62
N ALA A 144 -0.19 -0.07 3.93
CA ALA A 144 -0.14 -0.34 2.49
C ALA A 144 -0.72 -1.73 2.17
N VAL A 145 -0.32 -2.76 2.91
CA VAL A 145 -0.84 -4.14 2.77
C VAL A 145 -2.35 -4.19 2.98
N THR A 146 -2.85 -3.50 4.02
CA THR A 146 -4.28 -3.38 4.30
C THR A 146 -5.05 -2.85 3.10
N TRP A 147 -4.55 -1.79 2.45
CA TRP A 147 -5.19 -1.20 1.27
C TRP A 147 -5.27 -2.16 0.08
N PHE A 148 -4.15 -2.83 -0.23
CA PHE A 148 -4.13 -3.82 -1.29
C PHE A 148 -5.12 -4.96 -1.01
N PHE A 149 -5.22 -5.42 0.24
CA PHE A 149 -6.15 -6.51 0.59
C PHE A 149 -7.60 -6.05 0.56
N MET A 150 -7.90 -4.84 1.03
CA MET A 150 -9.25 -4.27 0.93
C MET A 150 -9.69 -4.16 -0.54
N GLU A 151 -8.83 -3.69 -1.44
CA GLU A 151 -9.16 -3.63 -2.88
C GLU A 151 -9.39 -5.02 -3.47
N ARG A 152 -8.53 -6.00 -3.15
CA ARG A 152 -8.65 -7.39 -3.64
C ARG A 152 -9.94 -8.07 -3.20
N GLU A 153 -10.44 -7.71 -2.02
CA GLU A 153 -11.66 -8.25 -1.45
C GLU A 153 -12.89 -7.36 -1.72
N ASN A 154 -12.73 -6.31 -2.53
CA ASN A 154 -13.78 -5.36 -2.86
C ASN A 154 -14.45 -4.73 -1.62
N ILE A 155 -13.66 -4.47 -0.58
CA ILE A 155 -14.10 -3.81 0.65
C ILE A 155 -14.07 -2.30 0.45
N LYS A 156 -15.21 -1.65 0.67
CA LYS A 156 -15.31 -0.18 0.60
C LYS A 156 -14.55 0.46 1.77
N PRO A 157 -13.70 1.48 1.53
CA PRO A 157 -13.05 2.23 2.61
C PRO A 157 -14.07 2.92 3.53
N PRO A 158 -13.75 3.11 4.82
CA PRO A 158 -14.55 3.90 5.77
C PRO A 158 -14.78 5.34 5.29
N THR A 159 -15.85 5.98 5.76
CA THR A 159 -16.16 7.40 5.43
C THR A 159 -15.24 8.40 6.15
N MET A 160 -14.65 8.06 7.30
CA MET A 160 -13.73 8.96 8.02
C MET A 160 -12.26 8.56 7.84
N VAL A 161 -11.65 9.11 6.79
CA VAL A 161 -10.18 9.15 6.65
C VAL A 161 -9.66 10.24 7.56
N ARG A 162 -8.73 9.95 8.46
CA ARG A 162 -7.84 11.01 8.97
C ARG A 162 -6.54 10.86 8.21
N MET A 163 -6.13 11.91 7.51
CA MET A 163 -4.81 12.00 6.90
C MET A 163 -3.83 12.60 7.91
N VAL A 164 -2.76 11.89 8.23
CA VAL A 164 -1.59 12.29 9.05
C VAL A 164 -0.38 11.49 8.55
N ALA A 165 0.58 12.21 8.01
CA ALA A 165 1.80 11.71 7.36
C ALA A 165 1.58 11.24 5.91
N GLN A 166 1.51 12.23 5.02
CA GLN A 166 2.19 12.40 3.71
C GLN A 166 2.51 11.21 2.77
N ARG A 167 2.20 9.93 3.04
CA ARG A 167 2.69 8.78 2.24
C ARG A 167 1.63 7.71 1.91
N PHE A 168 0.76 7.32 2.86
CA PHE A 168 -0.39 6.43 2.61
C PHE A 168 -1.57 6.82 3.52
N PRO A 169 -2.83 6.72 3.06
CA PRO A 169 -3.98 7.03 3.91
C PRO A 169 -4.06 6.02 5.07
N TYR A 170 -4.51 6.49 6.23
CA TYR A 170 -5.00 5.61 7.31
C TYR A 170 -6.37 6.14 7.74
N TYR A 171 -7.12 5.33 8.46
CA TYR A 171 -8.47 5.67 8.87
C TYR A 171 -8.63 5.41 10.37
N HIS A 172 -9.60 6.10 10.95
CA HIS A 172 -10.10 5.82 12.30
C HIS A 172 -11.55 5.38 12.15
N TRP A 173 -11.87 4.16 12.53
CA TRP A 173 -13.26 3.71 12.57
C TRP A 173 -13.91 4.27 13.84
N ALA A 174 -14.93 5.12 13.68
CA ALA A 174 -15.76 5.54 14.79
C ALA A 174 -16.81 4.45 15.08
N SER A 175 -16.82 3.93 16.30
CA SER A 175 -17.77 2.91 16.75
C SER A 175 -19.21 3.41 16.66
N GLY A 176 -20.03 2.78 15.82
CA GLY A 176 -21.50 2.87 15.86
C GLY A 176 -22.07 1.77 16.76
N ALA A 177 -23.12 2.09 17.51
CA ALA A 177 -23.63 1.31 18.65
C ALA A 177 -24.22 -0.10 18.35
N ASN A 178 -24.05 -0.65 17.15
CA ASN A 178 -24.54 -1.99 16.80
C ASN A 178 -23.49 -2.70 15.92
N SER A 179 -22.54 -3.40 16.53
CA SER A 179 -21.73 -4.40 15.81
C SER A 179 -21.15 -5.43 16.77
N GLN A 180 -21.13 -6.68 16.29
CA GLN A 180 -20.58 -7.86 16.94
C GLN A 180 -19.16 -7.64 17.49
N PRO A 181 -18.73 -8.46 18.46
CA PRO A 181 -17.42 -8.31 19.05
C PRO A 181 -16.27 -8.33 18.01
N PHE A 182 -15.40 -7.33 18.16
CA PHE A 182 -14.36 -6.84 17.24
C PHE A 182 -13.23 -7.83 16.85
N TRP A 183 -13.33 -9.11 17.20
CA TRP A 183 -12.24 -10.09 17.01
C TRP A 183 -12.49 -11.10 15.88
N GLU A 184 -13.55 -10.95 15.09
CA GLU A 184 -13.78 -11.85 13.95
C GLU A 184 -13.11 -11.36 12.66
N PRO A 185 -12.44 -12.27 11.91
CA PRO A 185 -11.66 -11.95 10.70
C PRO A 185 -12.48 -11.37 9.53
N GLU A 186 -13.81 -11.31 9.66
CA GLU A 186 -14.73 -10.78 8.64
C GLU A 186 -14.99 -9.26 8.77
N GLN A 187 -14.53 -8.60 9.84
CA GLN A 187 -14.62 -7.14 9.96
C GLN A 187 -13.35 -6.44 9.46
N GLY A 188 -13.46 -5.83 8.27
CA GLY A 188 -12.42 -4.97 7.65
C GLY A 188 -12.10 -3.67 8.41
N LEU A 189 -12.53 -3.54 9.68
CA LEU A 189 -12.43 -2.32 10.48
C LEU A 189 -11.11 -2.22 11.29
N CYS A 190 -10.38 -3.31 11.50
CA CYS A 190 -9.11 -3.30 12.23
C CYS A 190 -8.04 -4.18 11.56
N ARG A 191 -8.04 -4.20 10.22
CA ARG A 191 -7.16 -5.11 9.47
C ARG A 191 -5.68 -4.82 9.71
N TRP A 192 -5.31 -3.55 9.89
CA TRP A 192 -3.94 -3.19 10.29
C TRP A 192 -3.60 -3.77 11.67
N GLU A 193 -4.46 -3.60 12.68
CA GLU A 193 -4.22 -4.15 14.03
C GLU A 193 -4.08 -5.67 13.98
N TRP A 194 -4.92 -6.34 13.18
CA TRP A 194 -4.84 -7.79 13.02
C TRP A 194 -3.50 -8.22 12.42
N LEU A 195 -3.06 -7.56 11.34
CA LEU A 195 -1.77 -7.86 10.70
C LEU A 195 -0.61 -7.59 11.67
N ALA A 196 -0.68 -6.51 12.45
CA ALA A 196 0.31 -6.17 13.47
C ALA A 196 0.37 -7.23 14.58
N MET A 197 -0.79 -7.67 15.09
CA MET A 197 -0.89 -8.69 16.13
C MET A 197 -0.45 -10.07 15.65
N ASP A 198 -0.80 -10.45 14.42
CA ASP A 198 -0.34 -11.70 13.81
C ASP A 198 1.19 -11.67 13.65
N LEU A 199 1.75 -10.56 13.14
CA LEU A 199 3.19 -10.39 12.98
C LEU A 199 3.93 -10.45 14.33
N TYR A 200 3.41 -9.78 15.37
CA TYR A 200 3.94 -9.86 16.72
C TYR A 200 3.91 -11.30 17.27
N ALA A 201 2.79 -12.00 17.08
CA ALA A 201 2.62 -13.37 17.55
C ALA A 201 3.57 -14.34 16.85
N ARG A 202 3.84 -14.14 15.55
CA ARG A 202 4.84 -14.92 14.79
C ARG A 202 6.25 -14.63 15.28
N TRP A 203 6.63 -13.37 15.39
CA TRP A 203 7.96 -12.97 15.88
C TRP A 203 8.27 -13.55 17.26
N LYS A 204 7.29 -13.52 18.17
CA LYS A 204 7.44 -14.07 19.52
C LYS A 204 7.66 -15.58 19.55
N ARG A 205 7.26 -16.32 18.50
CA ARG A 205 7.38 -17.78 18.42
C ARG A 205 8.74 -18.26 17.91
N GLY A 206 9.48 -17.42 17.17
CA GLY A 206 10.72 -17.80 16.49
C GLY A 206 10.44 -18.47 15.16
#